data_AF-A0AB39TWB6-F1
#
_entry.id   AF-A0AB39TWB6-F1
#
_cell.length_a   1.000
_cell.length_b   1.000
_cell.length_c   1.000
_cell.angle_alpha   90.00
_cell.angle_beta   90.00
_cell.angle_gamma   90.00
#
_symmetry.space_group_name_H-M   'P 1'
#
loop_
_entity.id
_entity.type
_entity.pdbx_description
1 polymer ?
#
loop_
_entity_poly.entity_id
_entity_poly.type
_entity_poly.pdbx_seq_one_letter_code
_entity_poly.pdbx_strand_id
1 'polypeptide(L)'
;MAPEATVRRGTRRIQHTYVWLATLSGNEGRCTYCGTERATTLDHETPVADEGADVWWNFIPACKPCNDWKGKRTAKRWFTDQKLHRDRPEVGFDTRMMPTRMALGFEARVEKVRRELRNTDRRDWFRHHFGTARHRNKHEMWEWFAKCEAMLARYPFKPWTTPNVGSEAADQCHRRMCCGWRHPDATAIRAVILPQEQRASFTRAAFAAGLSEGDLVATLIREHLRRAGIPEQRRQ
;
A
#
# COMPACT_ATOMS: atom_id res chain seq x y z
N MET A 1 2.97 -34.38 1.63
CA MET A 1 2.20 -33.19 2.04
C MET A 1 2.76 -32.73 3.38
N ALA A 2 3.47 -31.61 3.43
CA ALA A 2 4.04 -31.11 4.68
C ALA A 2 2.92 -30.48 5.54
N PRO A 3 2.88 -30.70 6.86
CA PRO A 3 1.83 -30.15 7.71
C PRO A 3 1.95 -28.62 7.74
N GLU A 4 0.85 -27.94 7.41
CA GLU A 4 0.73 -26.48 7.51
C GLU A 4 1.00 -26.03 8.94
N ALA A 5 2.01 -25.16 9.10
CA ALA A 5 2.50 -24.75 10.40
C ALA A 5 1.43 -23.95 11.16
N THR A 6 0.83 -24.59 12.18
CA THR A 6 -0.04 -23.95 13.17
C THR A 6 0.73 -22.83 13.89
N VAL A 7 0.34 -21.57 13.70
CA VAL A 7 0.94 -20.42 14.41
C VAL A 7 0.46 -20.46 15.88
N ARG A 8 1.37 -20.79 16.81
CA ARG A 8 1.05 -20.85 18.25
C ARG A 8 0.71 -19.45 18.79
N ARG A 9 -0.35 -19.35 19.60
CA ARG A 9 -0.65 -18.14 20.40
C ARG A 9 0.60 -17.72 21.19
N GLY A 10 1.01 -16.46 21.05
CA GLY A 10 2.16 -15.90 21.78
C GLY A 10 3.43 -15.70 20.94
N THR A 11 3.54 -16.29 19.74
CA THR A 11 4.67 -16.06 18.83
C THR A 11 4.41 -14.91 17.85
N ARG A 12 3.73 -13.84 18.29
CA ARG A 12 3.42 -12.69 17.45
C ARG A 12 4.74 -12.02 17.08
N ARG A 13 5.20 -12.21 15.86
CA ARG A 13 6.44 -11.54 15.40
C ARG A 13 6.11 -10.08 15.17
N ILE A 14 7.02 -9.20 15.57
CA ILE A 14 6.94 -7.79 15.20
C ILE A 14 6.92 -7.75 13.67
N GLN A 15 5.78 -7.32 13.12
CA GLN A 15 5.60 -7.27 11.68
C GLN A 15 6.52 -6.20 11.09
N HIS A 16 7.12 -6.48 9.94
CA HIS A 16 7.98 -5.51 9.28
C HIS A 16 7.21 -4.21 8.98
N THR A 17 7.90 -3.08 9.04
CA THR A 17 7.31 -1.75 8.77
C THR A 17 6.55 -1.73 7.45
N TYR A 18 7.10 -2.29 6.37
CA TYR A 18 6.43 -2.31 5.07
C TYR A 18 5.10 -3.09 5.07
N VAL A 19 4.94 -4.10 5.94
CA VAL A 19 3.67 -4.85 6.08
C VAL A 19 2.61 -3.98 6.73
N TRP A 20 2.99 -3.18 7.75
CA TRP A 20 2.12 -2.18 8.35
C TRP A 20 1.67 -1.14 7.31
N LEU A 21 2.62 -0.56 6.60
CA LEU A 21 2.35 0.46 5.58
C LEU A 21 1.47 -0.08 4.45
N ALA A 22 1.78 -1.28 3.95
CA ALA A 22 0.98 -1.96 2.93
C ALA A 22 -0.43 -2.24 3.42
N THR A 23 -0.61 -2.66 4.68
CA THR A 23 -1.94 -2.95 5.21
C THR A 23 -2.74 -1.66 5.44
N LEU A 24 -2.17 -0.69 6.17
CA LEU A 24 -2.84 0.57 6.51
C LEU A 24 -3.18 1.41 5.28
N SER A 25 -2.40 1.33 4.21
CA SER A 25 -2.70 2.01 2.94
C SER A 25 -3.81 1.33 2.13
N GLY A 26 -4.27 0.15 2.54
CA GLY A 26 -5.37 -0.56 1.89
C GLY A 26 -6.70 0.18 2.09
N ASN A 27 -7.67 -0.05 1.20
CA ASN A 27 -8.97 0.63 1.23
C ASN A 27 -8.84 2.16 1.39
N GLU A 28 -7.87 2.76 0.70
CA GLU A 28 -7.60 4.20 0.72
C GLU A 28 -7.35 4.76 2.15
N GLY A 29 -6.74 3.96 3.03
CA GLY A 29 -6.44 4.38 4.40
C GLY A 29 -7.64 4.28 5.36
N ARG A 30 -8.79 3.79 4.90
CA ARG A 30 -10.02 3.67 5.70
C ARG A 30 -10.17 2.26 6.25
N CYS A 31 -10.80 2.17 7.41
CA CYS A 31 -11.17 0.92 8.04
C CYS A 31 -12.01 0.04 7.10
N THR A 32 -11.58 -1.20 6.91
CA THR A 32 -12.28 -2.19 6.08
C THR A 32 -13.71 -2.43 6.56
N TYR A 33 -13.90 -2.48 7.88
CA TYR A 33 -15.19 -2.77 8.51
C TYR A 33 -16.19 -1.64 8.36
N CYS A 34 -15.94 -0.47 8.96
CA CYS A 34 -16.91 0.64 8.92
C CYS A 34 -16.84 1.50 7.65
N GLY A 35 -15.78 1.36 6.84
CA GLY A 35 -15.59 2.09 5.59
C GLY A 35 -15.39 3.60 5.70
N THR A 36 -15.43 4.15 6.92
CA THR A 36 -15.53 5.60 7.17
C THR A 36 -14.37 6.12 8.00
N GLU A 37 -14.09 5.48 9.14
CA GLU A 37 -12.96 5.87 9.99
C GLU A 37 -11.61 5.56 9.35
N ARG A 38 -10.58 6.34 9.72
CA ARG A 38 -9.20 6.02 9.35
C ARG A 38 -8.77 4.70 9.99
N ALA A 39 -8.07 3.87 9.23
CA ALA A 39 -7.45 2.66 9.77
C ALA A 39 -6.29 3.02 10.70
N THR A 40 -6.24 2.42 11.88
CA THR A 40 -5.24 2.70 12.92
C THR A 40 -4.57 1.44 13.47
N THR A 41 -5.06 0.27 13.08
CA THR A 41 -4.57 -1.04 13.51
C THR A 41 -4.58 -2.02 12.35
N LEU A 42 -3.71 -3.02 12.42
CA LEU A 42 -3.83 -4.26 11.65
C LEU A 42 -4.76 -5.20 12.43
N ASP A 43 -5.80 -5.69 11.77
CA ASP A 43 -6.60 -6.78 12.29
C ASP A 43 -6.40 -8.04 11.45
N HIS A 44 -6.54 -9.20 12.07
CA HIS A 44 -6.54 -10.49 11.42
C HIS A 44 -7.95 -10.79 10.90
N GLU A 45 -8.10 -11.03 9.59
CA GLU A 45 -9.38 -11.37 8.98
C GLU A 45 -9.95 -12.66 9.60
N THR A 46 -9.13 -13.71 9.60
CA THR A 46 -9.31 -14.91 10.42
C THR A 46 -8.50 -14.73 11.69
N PRO A 47 -9.12 -14.74 12.89
CA PRO A 47 -8.42 -14.45 14.13
C PRO A 47 -7.42 -15.57 14.44
N VAL A 48 -6.31 -15.22 15.07
CA VAL A 48 -5.30 -16.20 15.54
C VAL A 48 -5.88 -17.22 16.51
N ALA A 49 -6.98 -16.86 17.20
CA ALA A 49 -7.72 -17.77 18.06
C ALA A 49 -8.37 -18.94 17.32
N ASP A 50 -8.72 -18.74 16.05
CA ASP A 50 -9.37 -19.72 15.16
C ASP A 50 -8.38 -20.10 14.03
N GLU A 51 -7.12 -20.38 14.39
CA GLU A 51 -6.05 -20.85 13.48
C GLU A 51 -5.60 -19.84 12.40
N GLY A 52 -6.01 -18.57 12.49
CA GLY A 52 -5.54 -17.52 11.60
C GLY A 52 -4.04 -17.29 11.71
N ALA A 53 -3.31 -17.38 10.59
CA ALA A 53 -1.88 -17.14 10.58
C ALA A 53 -1.53 -15.65 10.81
N ASP A 54 -0.45 -15.38 11.55
CA ASP A 54 0.09 -14.03 11.79
C ASP A 54 0.98 -13.55 10.63
N VAL A 55 0.34 -13.42 9.46
CA VAL A 55 1.00 -13.27 8.16
C VAL A 55 0.30 -12.19 7.34
N TRP A 56 1.04 -11.55 6.45
CA TRP A 56 0.59 -10.36 5.73
C TRP A 56 -0.70 -10.55 4.92
N TRP A 57 -0.96 -11.77 4.41
CA TRP A 57 -2.18 -12.05 3.62
C TRP A 57 -3.44 -12.26 4.46
N ASN A 58 -3.30 -12.31 5.79
CA ASN A 58 -4.43 -12.40 6.72
C ASN A 58 -4.68 -11.06 7.44
N PHE A 59 -3.90 -10.02 7.17
CA PHE A 59 -4.16 -8.70 7.75
C PHE A 59 -5.15 -7.90 6.93
N ILE A 60 -5.92 -7.04 7.58
CA ILE A 60 -6.73 -5.99 6.97
C ILE A 60 -6.62 -4.68 7.78
N PRO A 61 -6.74 -3.50 7.14
CA PRO A 61 -6.76 -2.23 7.85
C PRO A 61 -8.07 -2.07 8.64
N ALA A 62 -7.97 -1.79 9.93
CA ALA A 62 -9.13 -1.54 10.79
C ALA A 62 -8.91 -0.31 11.68
N CYS A 63 -9.99 0.37 12.07
CA CYS A 63 -9.94 1.32 13.17
C CYS A 63 -10.04 0.55 14.51
N LYS A 64 -9.43 1.10 15.56
CA LYS A 64 -9.46 0.49 16.90
C LYS A 64 -10.89 0.14 17.39
N PRO A 65 -11.91 1.02 17.29
CA PRO A 65 -13.26 0.70 17.76
C PRO A 65 -13.92 -0.50 17.07
N CYS A 66 -13.73 -0.67 15.76
CA CYS A 66 -14.26 -1.82 15.04
C CYS A 66 -13.46 -3.09 15.32
N ASN A 67 -12.14 -2.98 15.43
CA ASN A 67 -11.27 -4.10 15.78
C ASN A 67 -11.64 -4.67 17.17
N ASP A 68 -11.77 -3.79 18.17
CA ASP A 68 -12.16 -4.18 19.53
C ASP A 68 -13.57 -4.84 19.55
N TRP A 69 -14.49 -4.35 18.73
CA TRP A 69 -15.85 -4.87 18.65
C TRP A 69 -15.97 -6.24 17.96
N LYS A 70 -15.27 -6.44 16.84
CA LYS A 70 -15.13 -7.77 16.23
C LYS A 70 -14.55 -8.76 17.23
N GLY A 71 -13.53 -8.33 17.96
CA GLY A 71 -12.85 -9.11 18.99
C GLY A 71 -12.24 -10.38 18.39
N LYS A 72 -12.48 -11.53 19.05
CA LYS A 72 -11.89 -12.83 18.67
C LYS A 72 -12.65 -13.56 17.57
N ARG A 73 -13.64 -12.93 16.94
CA ARG A 73 -14.44 -13.54 15.87
C ARG A 73 -13.77 -13.34 14.51
N THR A 74 -14.06 -14.20 13.54
CA THR A 74 -13.78 -13.91 12.12
C THR A 74 -14.64 -12.74 11.65
N ALA A 75 -14.16 -12.00 10.65
CA ALA A 75 -14.96 -10.93 10.05
C ALA A 75 -16.32 -11.45 9.55
N LYS A 76 -16.34 -12.64 8.94
CA LYS A 76 -17.56 -13.32 8.49
C LYS A 76 -18.50 -13.67 9.64
N ARG A 77 -18.00 -14.33 10.70
CA ARG A 77 -18.82 -14.70 11.87
C ARG A 77 -19.40 -13.46 12.55
N TRP A 78 -18.56 -12.45 12.78
CA TRP A 78 -19.03 -11.20 13.38
C TRP A 78 -20.12 -10.55 12.54
N PHE A 79 -19.99 -10.54 11.21
CA PHE A 79 -21.03 -10.01 10.34
C PHE A 79 -22.31 -10.86 10.36
N THR A 80 -22.21 -12.19 10.43
CA THR A 80 -23.36 -13.08 10.60
C THR A 80 -24.05 -12.84 11.94
N ASP A 81 -23.30 -12.75 13.05
CA ASP A 81 -23.84 -12.43 14.38
C ASP A 81 -24.61 -11.10 14.34
N GLN A 82 -24.12 -10.11 13.58
CA GLN A 82 -24.79 -8.81 13.41
C GLN A 82 -26.07 -8.89 12.58
N LYS A 83 -26.13 -9.76 11.57
CA LYS A 83 -27.39 -10.05 10.85
C LYS A 83 -28.40 -10.70 11.80
N LEU A 84 -27.97 -11.74 12.53
CA LEU A 84 -28.82 -12.43 13.49
C LEU A 84 -29.28 -11.53 14.63
N HIS A 85 -28.42 -10.66 15.16
CA HIS A 85 -28.79 -9.69 16.20
C HIS A 85 -29.82 -8.67 15.70
N ARG A 86 -29.82 -8.34 14.41
CA ARG A 86 -30.84 -7.48 13.81
C ARG A 86 -32.17 -8.22 13.63
N ASP A 87 -32.12 -9.46 13.17
CA ASP A 87 -33.32 -10.26 12.88
C ASP A 87 -33.96 -10.82 14.16
N ARG A 88 -33.16 -11.06 15.20
CA ARG A 88 -33.51 -11.69 16.48
C ARG A 88 -32.78 -11.01 17.65
N PRO A 89 -33.10 -9.74 17.97
CA PRO A 89 -32.40 -8.97 19.01
C PRO A 89 -32.51 -9.60 20.42
N GLU A 90 -33.58 -10.33 20.69
CA GLU A 90 -33.87 -10.98 21.98
C GLU A 90 -32.92 -12.12 22.35
N VAL A 91 -32.20 -12.69 21.37
CA VAL A 91 -31.34 -13.87 21.56
C VAL A 91 -29.91 -13.47 21.98
N GLY A 92 -29.53 -12.19 21.87
CA GLY A 92 -28.25 -11.70 22.41
C GLY A 92 -26.99 -12.09 21.63
N PHE A 93 -27.05 -12.13 20.29
CA PHE A 93 -25.88 -12.46 19.43
C PHE A 93 -24.74 -11.41 19.44
N ASP A 94 -25.03 -10.15 19.80
CA ASP A 94 -24.04 -9.10 20.00
C ASP A 94 -24.56 -8.09 21.05
N THR A 95 -23.69 -7.19 21.51
CA THR A 95 -24.02 -6.19 22.54
C THR A 95 -24.56 -4.89 21.97
N ARG A 96 -24.32 -4.64 20.67
CA ARG A 96 -24.86 -3.47 19.97
C ARG A 96 -25.11 -3.79 18.50
N MET A 97 -26.03 -3.05 17.87
CA MET A 97 -26.38 -3.23 16.47
C MET A 97 -25.42 -2.46 15.53
N MET A 98 -24.94 -3.15 14.48
CA MET A 98 -24.19 -2.56 13.37
C MET A 98 -25.04 -1.55 12.60
N PRO A 99 -24.55 -0.31 12.40
CA PRO A 99 -25.23 0.64 11.54
C PRO A 99 -25.38 0.09 10.11
N THR A 100 -26.52 0.32 9.47
CA THR A 100 -26.78 -0.20 8.10
C THR A 100 -25.72 0.27 7.09
N ARG A 101 -25.22 1.51 7.22
CA ARG A 101 -24.10 2.02 6.40
C ARG A 101 -22.84 1.16 6.45
N MET A 102 -22.60 0.50 7.59
CA MET A 102 -21.45 -0.37 7.79
C MET A 102 -21.74 -1.77 7.24
N ALA A 103 -22.98 -2.26 7.36
CA ALA A 103 -23.37 -3.55 6.79
C ALA A 103 -23.39 -3.54 5.25
N LEU A 104 -23.86 -2.44 4.66
CA LEU A 104 -23.86 -2.26 3.20
C LEU A 104 -22.44 -2.31 2.65
N GLY A 105 -22.20 -3.22 1.70
CA GLY A 105 -20.90 -3.39 1.04
C GLY A 105 -19.79 -3.95 1.93
N PHE A 106 -20.10 -4.48 3.12
CA PHE A 106 -19.10 -5.04 4.05
C PHE A 106 -18.23 -6.11 3.38
N GLU A 107 -18.88 -7.14 2.80
CA GLU A 107 -18.19 -8.25 2.14
C GLU A 107 -17.38 -7.77 0.93
N ALA A 108 -17.94 -6.86 0.13
CA ALA A 108 -17.24 -6.27 -1.02
C ALA A 108 -15.99 -5.48 -0.60
N ARG A 109 -16.03 -4.75 0.53
CA ARG A 109 -14.84 -4.05 1.06
C ARG A 109 -13.77 -5.03 1.54
N VAL A 110 -14.17 -6.07 2.26
CA VAL A 110 -13.23 -7.12 2.71
C VAL A 110 -12.54 -7.78 1.51
N GLU A 111 -13.30 -8.14 0.48
CA GLU A 111 -12.74 -8.76 -0.72
C GLU A 111 -11.86 -7.79 -1.53
N LYS A 112 -12.26 -6.51 -1.66
CA LYS A 112 -11.42 -5.45 -2.27
C LYS A 112 -10.05 -5.39 -1.59
N VAL A 113 -10.03 -5.30 -0.26
CA VAL A 113 -8.80 -5.23 0.54
C VAL A 113 -7.97 -6.50 0.39
N ARG A 114 -8.60 -7.68 0.45
CA ARG A 114 -7.91 -8.95 0.27
C ARG A 114 -7.19 -8.99 -1.08
N ARG A 115 -7.85 -8.57 -2.15
CA ARG A 115 -7.26 -8.46 -3.49
C ARG A 115 -6.11 -7.45 -3.53
N GLU A 116 -6.27 -6.29 -2.90
CA GLU A 116 -5.19 -5.29 -2.79
C GLU A 116 -3.97 -5.87 -2.08
N LEU A 117 -4.14 -6.55 -0.95
CA LEU A 117 -3.01 -7.06 -0.15
C LEU A 117 -2.34 -8.27 -0.80
N ARG A 118 -3.09 -9.09 -1.55
CA ARG A 118 -2.56 -10.21 -2.34
C ARG A 118 -1.85 -9.77 -3.64
N ASN A 119 -2.03 -8.53 -4.07
CA ASN A 119 -1.33 -8.01 -5.24
C ASN A 119 0.19 -8.01 -5.00
N THR A 120 0.91 -8.86 -5.75
CA THR A 120 2.36 -9.02 -5.65
C THR A 120 3.09 -7.73 -6.00
N ASP A 121 2.70 -7.05 -7.08
CA ASP A 121 3.33 -5.78 -7.48
C ASP A 121 3.25 -4.72 -6.39
N ARG A 122 2.09 -4.63 -5.73
CA ARG A 122 1.87 -3.71 -4.61
C ARG A 122 2.80 -4.06 -3.45
N ARG A 123 2.83 -5.33 -3.04
CA ARG A 123 3.67 -5.80 -1.94
C ARG A 123 5.15 -5.54 -2.22
N ASP A 124 5.60 -5.82 -3.44
CA ASP A 124 7.00 -5.64 -3.84
C ASP A 124 7.37 -4.16 -3.85
N TRP A 125 6.47 -3.27 -4.27
CA TRP A 125 6.68 -1.83 -4.13
C TRP A 125 6.90 -1.41 -2.67
N PHE A 126 6.03 -1.84 -1.74
CA PHE A 126 6.20 -1.52 -0.32
C PHE A 126 7.50 -2.11 0.25
N ARG A 127 7.84 -3.35 -0.12
CA ARG A 127 9.07 -4.00 0.33
C ARG A 127 10.32 -3.31 -0.23
N HIS A 128 10.32 -2.90 -1.49
CA HIS A 128 11.41 -2.17 -2.12
C HIS A 128 11.67 -0.83 -1.41
N HIS A 129 10.63 -0.03 -1.16
CA HIS A 129 10.77 1.31 -0.59
C HIS A 129 10.90 1.36 0.93
N PHE A 130 10.30 0.40 1.65
CA PHE A 130 10.21 0.43 3.12
C PHE A 130 10.70 -0.88 3.78
N GLY A 131 11.33 -1.79 3.03
CA GLY A 131 11.83 -3.07 3.56
C GLY A 131 12.95 -2.92 4.59
N THR A 132 13.75 -1.86 4.46
CA THR A 132 14.81 -1.50 5.43
C THR A 132 14.29 -0.63 6.57
N ALA A 133 13.10 -0.04 6.45
CA ALA A 133 12.51 0.80 7.49
C ALA A 133 12.25 -0.03 8.76
N ARG A 134 12.53 0.58 9.91
CA ARG A 134 12.30 0.00 11.24
C ARG A 134 11.49 0.97 12.08
N HIS A 135 10.61 0.44 12.90
CA HIS A 135 9.85 1.19 13.91
C HIS A 135 9.92 0.42 15.22
N ARG A 136 10.07 1.15 16.33
CA ARG A 136 10.16 0.59 17.70
C ARG A 136 8.90 0.81 18.50
N ASN A 137 8.13 1.83 18.13
CA ASN A 137 6.90 2.23 18.82
C ASN A 137 5.86 2.73 17.81
N LYS A 138 4.67 3.03 18.34
CA LYS A 138 3.53 3.49 17.52
C LYS A 138 3.79 4.86 16.87
N HIS A 139 4.50 5.75 17.55
CA HIS A 139 4.81 7.09 17.03
C HIS A 139 5.69 7.00 15.77
N GLU A 140 6.79 6.27 15.84
CA GLU A 140 7.69 6.02 14.71
C GLU A 140 6.97 5.32 13.54
N MET A 141 6.03 4.41 13.83
CA MET A 141 5.20 3.77 12.80
C MET A 141 4.37 4.82 12.04
N TRP A 142 3.75 5.77 12.75
CA TRP A 142 2.98 6.85 12.12
C TRP A 142 3.84 7.84 11.34
N GLU A 143 5.07 8.11 11.77
CA GLU A 143 6.01 8.90 10.97
C GLU A 143 6.34 8.21 9.63
N TRP A 144 6.57 6.90 9.65
CA TRP A 144 6.74 6.12 8.42
C TRP A 144 5.49 6.10 7.56
N PHE A 145 4.30 6.03 8.18
CA PHE A 145 3.04 6.07 7.45
C PHE A 145 2.83 7.41 6.75
N ALA A 146 3.11 8.53 7.43
CA ALA A 146 3.07 9.87 6.82
C ALA A 146 4.05 9.99 5.65
N LYS A 147 5.28 9.49 5.79
CA LYS A 147 6.27 9.44 4.69
C LYS A 147 5.77 8.59 3.51
N CYS A 148 5.13 7.47 3.80
CA CYS A 148 4.54 6.60 2.78
C CYS A 148 3.39 7.28 2.03
N GLU A 149 2.46 7.94 2.74
CA GLU A 149 1.37 8.70 2.14
C GLU A 149 1.90 9.83 1.26
N ALA A 150 2.88 10.60 1.75
CA ALA A 150 3.53 11.66 0.98
C ALA A 150 4.22 11.14 -0.28
N MET A 151 4.89 9.98 -0.20
CA MET A 151 5.51 9.34 -1.36
C MET A 151 4.47 8.87 -2.39
N LEU A 152 3.39 8.22 -1.94
CA LEU A 152 2.31 7.77 -2.81
C LEU A 152 1.60 8.94 -3.50
N ALA A 153 1.48 10.09 -2.84
CA ALA A 153 0.86 11.30 -3.39
C ALA A 153 1.65 11.93 -4.55
N ARG A 154 2.95 11.62 -4.69
CA ARG A 154 3.77 12.11 -5.82
C ARG A 154 3.48 11.39 -7.13
N TYR A 155 2.82 10.24 -7.08
CA TYR A 155 2.49 9.48 -8.28
C TYR A 155 1.10 9.86 -8.81
N PRO A 156 0.94 10.03 -10.13
CA PRO A 156 -0.36 10.35 -10.73
C PRO A 156 -1.38 9.21 -10.58
N PHE A 157 -0.91 7.97 -10.44
CA PHE A 157 -1.69 6.76 -10.17
C PHE A 157 -0.87 5.83 -9.28
N LYS A 158 -1.46 4.74 -8.77
CA LYS A 158 -0.75 3.85 -7.85
C LYS A 158 0.44 3.16 -8.55
N PRO A 159 1.66 3.15 -7.97
CA PRO A 159 2.86 2.64 -8.65
C PRO A 159 2.75 1.23 -9.21
N TRP A 160 2.10 0.35 -8.45
CA TRP A 160 1.88 -1.06 -8.78
C TRP A 160 0.78 -1.32 -9.83
N THR A 161 0.23 -0.29 -10.45
CA THR A 161 -0.59 -0.46 -11.66
C THR A 161 0.27 -0.56 -12.91
N THR A 162 1.59 -0.33 -12.79
CA THR A 162 2.56 -0.62 -13.85
C THR A 162 3.32 -1.90 -13.52
N PRO A 163 3.45 -2.83 -14.48
CA PRO A 163 4.15 -4.09 -14.24
C PRO A 163 5.63 -3.85 -13.96
N ASN A 164 6.20 -4.62 -13.01
CA ASN A 164 7.64 -4.71 -12.85
C ASN A 164 8.19 -5.72 -13.87
N VAL A 165 8.80 -5.22 -14.94
CA VAL A 165 9.22 -6.06 -16.08
C VAL A 165 10.62 -6.70 -15.92
N GLY A 166 11.29 -6.50 -14.78
CA GLY A 166 12.61 -7.10 -14.49
C GLY A 166 12.56 -8.12 -13.34
N SER A 167 13.73 -8.47 -12.78
CA SER A 167 13.89 -9.63 -11.88
C SER A 167 12.84 -9.71 -10.75
N GLU A 168 12.53 -10.95 -10.34
CA GLU A 168 11.67 -11.27 -9.19
C GLU A 168 12.25 -10.78 -7.84
N ALA A 169 13.45 -10.19 -7.85
CA ALA A 169 14.12 -9.71 -6.66
C ALA A 169 13.48 -8.40 -6.17
N ALA A 170 12.87 -8.45 -5.00
CA ALA A 170 12.10 -7.34 -4.43
C ALA A 170 12.92 -6.08 -4.08
N ASP A 171 14.24 -6.11 -4.20
CA ASP A 171 15.15 -4.98 -4.02
C ASP A 171 15.41 -4.18 -5.31
N GLN A 172 14.98 -4.68 -6.47
CA GLN A 172 15.13 -4.01 -7.77
C GLN A 172 13.77 -3.69 -8.39
N CYS A 173 13.49 -2.39 -8.55
CA CYS A 173 12.28 -1.92 -9.24
C CYS A 173 12.63 -1.50 -10.67
N HIS A 174 11.91 -2.05 -11.65
CA HIS A 174 12.02 -1.74 -13.08
C HIS A 174 10.76 -1.02 -13.59
N ARG A 175 9.83 -0.63 -12.72
CA ARG A 175 8.60 0.07 -13.12
C ARG A 175 8.90 1.43 -13.72
N ARG A 176 8.36 1.72 -14.90
CA ARG A 176 8.58 2.99 -15.64
C ARG A 176 8.32 4.23 -14.79
N MET A 177 7.22 4.23 -14.04
CA MET A 177 6.81 5.38 -13.24
C MET A 177 7.59 5.57 -11.94
N CYS A 178 8.29 4.54 -11.46
CA CYS A 178 8.97 4.52 -10.16
C CYS A 178 10.49 4.61 -10.32
N CYS A 179 11.06 3.64 -11.02
CA CYS A 179 12.50 3.55 -11.27
C CYS A 179 12.73 3.36 -12.77
N GLY A 180 12.09 4.22 -13.58
CA GLY A 180 12.07 4.08 -15.03
C GLY A 180 13.45 4.04 -15.68
N TRP A 181 14.46 4.66 -15.07
CA TRP A 181 15.84 4.58 -15.56
C TRP A 181 16.44 3.16 -15.53
N ARG A 182 15.90 2.25 -14.70
CA ARG A 182 16.29 0.83 -14.66
C ARG A 182 15.50 -0.03 -15.62
N HIS A 183 14.41 0.48 -16.20
CA HIS A 183 13.54 -0.30 -17.08
C HIS A 183 14.36 -0.85 -18.26
N PRO A 184 14.14 -2.09 -18.74
CA PRO A 184 14.89 -2.66 -19.87
C PRO A 184 14.87 -1.79 -21.13
N ASP A 185 13.71 -1.20 -21.44
CA ASP A 185 13.57 -0.25 -22.56
C ASP A 185 14.15 1.15 -22.30
N ALA A 186 14.69 1.42 -21.11
CA ALA A 186 15.27 2.72 -20.80
C ALA A 186 16.63 2.86 -21.47
N THR A 187 16.77 3.89 -22.30
CA THR A 187 18.05 4.24 -22.91
C THR A 187 18.60 5.48 -22.22
N ALA A 188 19.79 5.37 -21.62
CA ALA A 188 20.47 6.52 -21.05
C ALA A 188 21.05 7.39 -22.16
N ILE A 189 20.58 8.64 -22.25
CA ILE A 189 21.21 9.65 -23.11
C ILE A 189 22.48 10.13 -22.39
N ARG A 190 23.61 9.50 -22.71
CA ARG A 190 24.92 9.78 -22.12
C ARG A 190 25.56 11.00 -22.80
N ALA A 191 25.10 12.20 -22.48
CA ALA A 191 25.88 13.45 -22.44
C ALA A 191 24.96 14.66 -22.63
N VAL A 192 24.87 15.50 -21.58
CA VAL A 192 24.61 16.93 -21.76
C VAL A 192 25.92 17.62 -21.39
N ILE A 193 26.58 18.24 -22.37
CA ILE A 193 27.81 19.00 -22.14
C ILE A 193 27.41 20.42 -21.79
N LEU A 194 27.65 20.82 -20.54
CA LEU A 194 27.40 22.18 -20.06
C LEU A 194 28.70 22.77 -19.47
N PRO A 195 29.03 24.05 -19.76
CA PRO A 195 30.00 24.81 -18.99
C PRO A 195 29.66 24.79 -17.49
N GLN A 196 30.67 24.91 -16.62
CA GLN A 196 30.50 24.81 -15.17
C GLN A 196 29.42 25.75 -14.61
N GLU A 197 29.36 27.00 -15.09
CA GLU A 197 28.36 27.98 -14.67
C GLU A 197 26.94 27.60 -15.07
N GLN A 198 26.77 27.03 -16.26
CA GLN A 198 25.48 26.55 -16.75
C GLN A 198 25.05 25.30 -15.98
N ARG A 199 25.98 24.38 -15.70
CA ARG A 199 25.70 23.22 -14.84
C ARG A 199 25.24 23.64 -13.46
N ALA A 200 25.94 24.59 -12.81
CA ALA A 200 25.53 25.09 -11.49
C ALA A 200 24.14 25.73 -11.51
N SER A 201 23.83 26.49 -12.58
CA SER A 201 22.50 27.08 -12.78
C SER A 201 21.43 26.02 -13.00
N PHE A 202 21.74 24.97 -13.76
CA PHE A 202 20.85 23.84 -14.01
C PHE A 202 20.57 23.04 -12.72
N THR A 203 21.59 22.74 -11.93
CA THR A 203 21.44 22.07 -10.61
C THR A 203 20.52 22.87 -9.69
N ARG A 204 20.68 24.21 -9.62
CA ARG A 204 19.79 25.09 -8.84
C ARG A 204 18.35 25.05 -9.34
N ALA A 205 18.15 25.07 -10.66
CA ALA A 205 16.83 24.99 -11.27
C ALA A 205 16.14 23.64 -10.96
N ALA A 206 16.87 22.53 -11.06
CA ALA A 206 16.36 21.20 -10.69
C ALA A 206 15.93 21.14 -9.22
N PHE A 207 16.77 21.66 -8.32
CA PHE A 207 16.47 21.74 -6.89
C PHE A 207 15.23 22.60 -6.61
N ALA A 208 15.13 23.80 -7.21
CA ALA A 208 13.98 24.68 -7.06
C ALA A 208 12.66 24.04 -7.56
N ALA A 209 12.75 23.17 -8.57
CA ALA A 209 11.62 22.40 -9.09
C ALA A 209 11.30 21.13 -8.29
N GLY A 210 12.12 20.76 -7.29
CA GLY A 210 11.97 19.50 -6.55
C GLY A 210 12.25 18.25 -7.40
N LEU A 211 13.07 18.39 -8.43
CA LEU A 211 13.40 17.34 -9.41
C LEU A 211 14.89 16.95 -9.32
N SER A 212 15.22 15.73 -9.76
CA SER A 212 16.60 15.39 -10.08
C SER A 212 17.03 16.09 -11.37
N GLU A 213 18.34 16.26 -11.58
CA GLU A 213 18.87 16.82 -12.84
C GLU A 213 18.36 16.02 -14.07
N GLY A 214 18.33 14.69 -13.96
CA GLY A 214 17.80 13.82 -15.03
C GLY A 214 16.30 14.03 -15.28
N ASP A 215 15.49 14.22 -14.23
CA ASP A 215 14.05 14.46 -14.38
C ASP A 215 13.76 15.83 -15.02
N LEU A 216 14.57 16.85 -14.69
CA LEU A 216 14.48 18.15 -15.34
C LEU A 216 14.85 18.04 -16.82
N VAL A 217 15.94 17.35 -17.17
CA VAL A 217 16.31 17.07 -18.57
C VAL A 217 15.16 16.35 -19.31
N ALA A 218 14.59 15.31 -18.70
CA ALA A 218 13.49 14.56 -19.30
C ALA A 218 12.25 15.44 -19.55
N THR A 219 11.96 16.36 -18.63
CA THR A 219 10.86 17.33 -18.77
C THR A 219 11.09 18.26 -19.97
N LEU A 220 12.30 18.82 -20.08
CA LEU A 220 12.69 19.69 -21.20
C LEU A 220 12.64 18.95 -22.56
N ILE A 221 13.11 17.70 -22.60
CA ILE A 221 13.04 16.87 -23.82
C ILE A 221 11.59 16.65 -24.24
N ARG A 222 10.70 16.23 -23.32
CA ARG A 222 9.29 16.00 -23.64
C ARG A 222 8.60 17.26 -24.14
N GLU A 223 8.90 18.42 -23.54
CA GLU A 223 8.37 19.70 -23.99
C GLU A 223 8.84 20.06 -25.40
N HIS A 224 10.13 19.87 -25.68
CA HIS A 224 10.69 20.10 -27.02
C HIS A 224 10.05 19.19 -28.06
N LEU A 225 9.93 17.88 -27.80
CA LEU A 225 9.30 16.93 -28.72
C LEU A 225 7.85 17.32 -29.01
N ARG A 226 7.09 17.73 -27.99
CA ARG A 226 5.71 18.23 -28.15
C ARG A 226 5.64 19.45 -29.05
N ARG A 227 6.55 20.41 -28.88
CA ARG A 227 6.64 21.61 -29.73
C ARG A 227 7.03 21.28 -31.17
N ALA A 228 7.87 20.26 -31.36
CA ALA A 228 8.29 19.77 -32.67
C ALA A 228 7.23 18.90 -33.37
N GLY A 229 6.06 18.66 -32.75
CA GLY A 229 5.01 17.80 -33.29
C GLY A 229 5.37 16.32 -33.31
N ILE A 230 6.45 15.91 -32.61
CA ILE A 230 6.87 14.51 -32.51
C ILE A 230 6.02 13.86 -31.41
N PRO A 231 5.12 12.91 -31.74
CA PRO A 231 4.23 12.32 -30.76
C PRO A 231 5.01 11.45 -29.77
N GLU A 232 4.65 11.54 -28.48
CA GLU A 232 5.01 10.51 -27.51
C GLU A 232 4.41 9.19 -28.00
N GLN A 233 5.24 8.23 -28.42
CA GLN A 233 4.75 6.89 -28.72
C GLN A 233 4.15 6.30 -27.44
N ARG A 234 2.81 6.29 -27.35
CA ARG A 234 2.09 5.46 -26.39
C ARG A 234 2.27 4.01 -26.81
N ARG A 235 3.36 3.37 -26.40
CA ARG A 235 3.43 1.91 -26.45
C ARG A 235 2.53 1.38 -25.33
N GLN A 236 1.51 0.65 -25.74
CA GLN A 236 0.57 -0.08 -24.89
C GLN A 236 1.31 -0.94 -23.87
#